data_AF-A0A1I0JH22-F1
#
_entry.id   AF-A0A1I0JH22-F1
#
_cell.length_a   1.000
_cell.length_b   1.000
_cell.length_c   1.000
_cell.angle_alpha   90.00
_cell.angle_beta   90.00
_cell.angle_gamma   90.00
#
_symmetry.space_group_name_H-M   'P 1'
#
loop_
_entity.id
_entity.type
_entity.pdbx_description
1 polymer ?
#
loop_
_entity_poly.entity_id
_entity_poly.type
_entity_poly.pdbx_seq_one_letter_code
_entity_poly.pdbx_strand_id
1 'polypeptide(L)'
;MLRKVLKTLVIAVLIVTMSCSIVYAKPYTFYPPIETESKVLPRGVKESTVHVTSNLRGVFFIAADLSIINKNGKIGVSGKTYMREPVDEVYVTVYLDRLEADNKWKQVKLYDIEFHSEDYPEGLTEPGFDFVISDQPSGYVYRLRGTFAAFKDGAMEAFGPVTEGILIE
;
A
#
# COMPACT_ATOMS: atom_id res chain seq x y z
N MET A 1 -14.14 57.04 -18.11
CA MET A 1 -14.90 55.77 -18.10
C MET A 1 -14.03 54.56 -18.40
N LEU A 2 -13.26 54.57 -19.50
CA LEU A 2 -12.43 53.43 -19.96
C LEU A 2 -11.46 52.85 -18.90
N ARG A 3 -10.78 53.70 -18.12
CA ARG A 3 -9.90 53.28 -17.01
C ARG A 3 -10.61 52.53 -15.88
N LYS A 4 -11.89 52.83 -15.63
CA LYS A 4 -12.68 52.14 -14.58
C LYS A 4 -13.14 50.78 -15.08
N VAL A 5 -13.61 50.71 -16.33
CA VAL A 5 -13.98 49.45 -17.00
C VAL A 5 -12.79 48.49 -17.09
N LEU A 6 -11.61 49.00 -17.46
CA LEU A 6 -10.39 48.20 -17.52
C LEU A 6 -10.00 47.61 -16.15
N LYS A 7 -10.11 48.40 -15.07
CA LYS A 7 -9.86 47.92 -13.70
C LYS A 7 -10.86 46.83 -13.28
N THR A 8 -12.14 47.00 -13.59
CA THR A 8 -13.17 46.00 -13.28
C THR A 8 -12.92 44.70 -14.03
N LEU A 9 -12.50 44.77 -15.30
CA LEU A 9 -12.13 43.59 -16.10
C LEU A 9 -10.92 42.85 -15.51
N VAL A 10 -9.88 43.57 -15.10
CA VAL A 10 -8.69 42.97 -14.46
C VAL A 10 -9.06 42.27 -13.15
N ILE A 11 -9.91 42.89 -12.33
CA ILE A 11 -10.36 42.30 -11.05
C ILE A 11 -11.22 41.05 -11.31
N ALA A 12 -12.12 41.08 -12.30
CA ALA A 12 -12.94 39.92 -12.64
C ALA A 12 -12.08 38.74 -13.14
N VAL A 13 -11.06 39.01 -13.95
CA VAL A 13 -10.11 37.98 -14.41
C VAL A 13 -9.34 37.38 -13.22
N LEU A 14 -8.87 38.22 -12.28
CA LEU A 14 -8.18 37.73 -11.08
C LEU A 14 -9.06 36.82 -10.22
N ILE A 15 -10.34 37.17 -10.04
CA ILE A 15 -11.30 36.36 -9.28
C ILE A 15 -11.52 34.99 -9.97
N VAL A 16 -11.70 34.98 -11.29
CA VAL A 16 -11.89 33.73 -12.06
C VAL A 16 -10.64 32.84 -12.02
N THR A 17 -9.43 33.43 -12.02
CA THR A 17 -8.20 32.64 -11.92
C THR A 17 -8.00 31.98 -10.56
N MET A 18 -8.54 32.55 -9.47
CA MET A 18 -8.43 31.93 -8.13
C MET A 18 -9.40 30.76 -7.93
N SER A 19 -10.55 30.75 -8.62
CA SER A 19 -11.56 29.69 -8.52
C SER A 19 -11.29 28.48 -9.43
N CYS A 20 -10.30 28.53 -10.33
CA CYS A 20 -9.93 27.41 -11.22
C CYS A 20 -8.82 26.50 -10.66
N SER A 21 -8.62 26.48 -9.34
CA SER A 21 -7.72 25.51 -8.72
C SER A 21 -8.35 24.12 -8.80
N ILE A 22 -7.91 23.29 -9.75
CA ILE A 22 -8.23 21.87 -9.75
C ILE A 22 -7.52 21.28 -8.53
N VAL A 23 -8.27 21.02 -7.45
CA VAL A 23 -7.75 20.24 -6.33
C VAL A 23 -7.72 18.79 -6.79
N TYR A 24 -6.55 18.34 -7.24
CA TYR A 24 -6.27 16.92 -7.25
C TYR A 24 -6.14 16.48 -5.80
N ALA A 25 -7.17 15.83 -5.27
CA ALA A 25 -7.03 15.00 -4.09
C ALA A 25 -6.13 13.83 -4.49
N LYS A 26 -4.81 14.03 -4.47
CA LYS A 26 -3.87 12.91 -4.53
C LYS A 26 -3.98 12.24 -3.17
N PRO A 27 -4.48 10.99 -3.07
CA PRO A 27 -4.45 10.28 -1.80
C PRO A 27 -3.00 10.33 -1.30
N TYR A 28 -2.82 10.61 -0.01
CA TYR A 28 -1.52 10.49 0.63
C TYR A 28 -1.10 9.02 0.53
N THR A 29 -0.39 8.66 -0.54
CA THR A 29 0.03 7.29 -0.78
C THR A 29 1.10 6.94 0.24
N PHE A 30 0.69 6.29 1.32
CA PHE A 30 1.63 5.65 2.24
C PHE A 30 2.31 4.50 1.50
N TYR A 31 3.46 4.78 0.89
CA TYR A 31 4.26 3.78 0.22
C TYR A 31 5.56 3.57 1.02
N PRO A 32 5.81 2.39 1.60
CA PRO A 32 7.08 2.13 2.25
C PRO A 32 8.21 2.18 1.21
N PRO A 33 9.23 3.06 1.35
CA PRO A 33 10.33 3.15 0.39
C PRO A 33 11.05 1.81 0.18
N ILE A 34 11.70 1.63 -0.97
CA ILE A 34 12.56 0.46 -1.19
C ILE A 34 13.77 0.43 -0.24
N GLU A 35 14.16 1.59 0.28
CA GLU A 35 15.24 1.71 1.27
C GLU A 35 14.78 1.41 2.70
N THR A 36 13.50 1.06 2.92
CA THR A 36 13.03 0.66 4.26
C THR A 36 13.89 -0.50 4.77
N GLU A 37 14.45 -0.35 5.96
CA GLU A 37 15.31 -1.37 6.55
C GLU A 37 14.52 -2.66 6.84
N SER A 38 15.12 -3.79 6.46
CA SER A 38 14.67 -5.12 6.85
C SER A 38 15.89 -6.03 6.98
N LYS A 39 15.90 -6.87 8.00
CA LYS A 39 16.88 -7.93 8.22
C LYS A 39 16.70 -9.03 7.20
N VAL A 40 17.78 -9.77 6.96
CA VAL A 40 17.75 -11.05 6.26
C VAL A 40 17.75 -12.15 7.31
N LEU A 41 16.72 -13.00 7.29
CA LEU A 41 16.60 -14.10 8.23
C LEU A 41 17.60 -15.23 7.90
N PRO A 42 18.04 -16.01 8.91
CA PRO A 42 18.95 -17.14 8.69
C PRO A 42 18.38 -18.16 7.69
N ARG A 43 19.28 -18.85 6.98
CA ARG A 43 18.92 -19.96 6.08
C ARG A 43 18.10 -21.01 6.84
N GLY A 44 17.06 -21.53 6.18
CA GLY A 44 16.13 -22.51 6.74
C GLY A 44 14.87 -21.89 7.36
N VAL A 45 14.83 -20.58 7.61
CA VAL A 45 13.58 -19.89 7.95
C VAL A 45 12.68 -19.84 6.71
N LYS A 46 11.48 -20.42 6.82
CA LYS A 46 10.55 -20.56 5.70
C LYS A 46 9.51 -19.46 5.59
N GLU A 47 9.38 -18.60 6.59
CA GLU A 47 8.33 -17.60 6.64
C GLU A 47 8.80 -16.36 7.39
N SER A 48 8.37 -15.19 6.93
CA SER A 48 8.42 -13.95 7.67
C SER A 48 7.05 -13.28 7.60
N THR A 49 6.46 -13.02 8.77
CA THR A 49 5.19 -12.31 8.90
C THR A 49 5.41 -11.03 9.68
N VAL A 50 4.84 -9.93 9.19
CA VAL A 50 4.83 -8.64 9.88
C VAL A 50 3.38 -8.26 10.18
N HIS A 51 3.15 -7.87 11.43
CA HIS A 51 1.89 -7.30 11.90
C HIS A 51 2.12 -5.83 12.21
N VAL A 52 1.36 -4.95 11.56
CA VAL A 52 1.35 -3.52 11.85
C VAL A 52 -0.01 -3.13 12.41
N THR A 53 0.01 -2.36 13.50
CA THR A 53 -1.20 -1.84 14.13
C THR A 53 -1.08 -0.33 14.29
N SER A 54 -2.22 0.36 14.33
CA SER A 54 -2.22 1.80 14.55
C SER A 54 -1.86 2.12 16.00
N ASN A 55 -0.77 2.89 16.19
CA ASN A 55 -0.42 3.46 17.50
C ASN A 55 -1.29 4.68 17.85
N LEU A 56 -1.92 5.28 16.84
CA LEU A 56 -2.91 6.35 16.99
C LEU A 56 -4.30 5.70 17.02
N ARG A 57 -5.30 6.40 17.55
CA ARG A 57 -6.69 5.94 17.37
C ARG A 57 -7.06 6.12 15.89
N GLY A 58 -6.69 5.16 15.04
CA GLY A 58 -7.27 5.02 13.70
C GLY A 58 -8.78 4.89 13.86
N VAL A 59 -9.54 5.64 13.08
CA VAL A 59 -10.99 5.73 13.13
C VAL A 59 -11.61 4.40 12.71
N PHE A 60 -11.03 3.71 11.72
CA PHE A 60 -11.58 2.45 11.21
C PHE A 60 -10.53 1.37 10.84
N PHE A 61 -9.29 1.69 10.49
CA PHE A 61 -8.27 0.69 10.10
C PHE A 61 -7.37 0.29 11.29
N ILE A 62 -7.58 -0.93 11.81
CA ILE A 62 -6.96 -1.41 13.06
C ILE A 62 -5.55 -1.92 12.83
N ALA A 63 -5.39 -2.81 11.86
CA ALA A 63 -4.13 -3.51 11.62
C ALA A 63 -4.05 -4.12 10.22
N ALA A 64 -2.84 -4.46 9.80
CA ALA A 64 -2.57 -5.24 8.60
C ALA A 64 -1.47 -6.28 8.85
N ASP A 65 -1.66 -7.47 8.29
CA ASP A 65 -0.69 -8.55 8.24
C ASP A 65 -0.16 -8.72 6.81
N LEU A 66 1.13 -8.99 6.69
CA LEU A 66 1.76 -9.39 5.43
C LEU A 66 2.79 -10.49 5.70
N SER A 67 2.72 -11.56 4.92
CA SER A 67 3.57 -12.74 5.06
C SER A 67 4.22 -13.12 3.75
N ILE A 68 5.52 -13.39 3.81
CA ILE A 68 6.28 -14.06 2.75
C ILE A 68 6.63 -15.47 3.19
N ILE A 69 6.38 -16.46 2.33
CA ILE A 69 6.54 -17.88 2.64
C ILE A 69 7.36 -18.56 1.54
N ASN A 70 8.42 -19.29 1.89
CA ASN A 70 9.08 -20.21 0.97
C ASN A 70 8.21 -21.46 0.77
N LYS A 71 7.63 -21.60 -0.42
CA LYS A 71 6.84 -22.75 -0.87
C LYS A 71 7.64 -23.63 -1.84
N ASN A 72 8.79 -24.14 -1.39
CA ASN A 72 9.70 -25.03 -2.13
C ASN A 72 10.15 -24.40 -3.47
N GLY A 73 10.92 -23.31 -3.37
CA GLY A 73 11.43 -22.56 -4.52
C GLY A 73 10.43 -21.59 -5.14
N LYS A 74 9.22 -21.49 -4.57
CA LYS A 74 8.19 -20.51 -4.94
C LYS A 74 7.90 -19.57 -3.79
N ILE A 75 7.37 -18.39 -4.09
CA ILE A 75 7.08 -17.36 -3.09
C ILE A 75 5.59 -17.36 -2.80
N GLY A 76 5.20 -17.82 -1.62
CA GLY A 76 3.88 -17.62 -1.08
C GLY A 76 3.73 -16.21 -0.54
N VAL A 77 2.61 -15.58 -0.85
CA VAL A 77 2.22 -14.27 -0.33
C VAL A 77 0.87 -14.44 0.37
N SER A 78 0.77 -13.94 1.60
CA SER A 78 -0.49 -13.83 2.33
C SER A 78 -0.61 -12.44 2.91
N GLY A 79 -1.80 -11.86 2.90
CA GLY A 79 -2.08 -10.59 3.55
C GLY A 79 -3.49 -10.53 4.08
N LYS A 80 -3.67 -9.85 5.21
CA LYS A 80 -4.97 -9.66 5.84
C LYS A 80 -5.07 -8.26 6.43
N THR A 81 -6.25 -7.65 6.32
CA THR A 81 -6.54 -6.38 6.97
C THR A 81 -7.60 -6.55 8.04
N TYR A 82 -7.62 -5.63 9.00
CA TYR A 82 -8.56 -5.64 10.10
C TYR A 82 -9.15 -4.24 10.26
N MET A 83 -10.46 -4.12 10.08
CA MET A 83 -11.22 -2.89 10.27
C MET A 83 -12.09 -2.99 11.52
N ARG A 84 -12.34 -1.85 12.18
CA ARG A 84 -13.24 -1.76 13.34
C ARG A 84 -14.71 -1.84 12.94
N GLU A 85 -15.00 -1.42 11.73
CA GLU A 85 -16.34 -1.26 11.18
C GLU A 85 -16.24 -1.41 9.65
N PRO A 86 -17.36 -1.71 8.97
CA PRO A 86 -17.36 -1.82 7.52
C PRO A 86 -16.83 -0.54 6.86
N VAL A 87 -15.97 -0.73 5.86
CA VAL A 87 -15.40 0.33 5.01
C VAL A 87 -15.94 0.20 3.58
N ASP A 88 -15.74 1.23 2.77
CA ASP A 88 -16.25 1.28 1.40
C ASP A 88 -15.35 0.46 0.45
N GLU A 89 -14.03 0.66 0.56
CA GLU A 89 -13.03 0.10 -0.35
C GLU A 89 -11.72 -0.18 0.40
N VAL A 90 -11.01 -1.23 -0.02
CA VAL A 90 -9.64 -1.53 0.41
C VAL A 90 -8.76 -1.79 -0.81
N TYR A 91 -7.69 -1.02 -0.94
CA TYR A 91 -6.68 -1.18 -1.98
C TYR A 91 -5.37 -1.66 -1.36
N VAL A 92 -4.80 -2.72 -1.92
CA VAL A 92 -3.52 -3.27 -1.49
C VAL A 92 -2.58 -3.37 -2.67
N THR A 93 -1.40 -2.76 -2.56
CA THR A 93 -0.28 -3.04 -3.47
C THR A 93 0.79 -3.82 -2.73
N VAL A 94 1.14 -5.01 -3.22
CA VAL A 94 2.26 -5.81 -2.72
C VAL A 94 3.45 -5.67 -3.68
N TYR A 95 4.59 -5.23 -3.15
CA TYR A 95 5.84 -5.13 -3.88
C TYR A 95 6.73 -6.30 -3.51
N LEU A 96 7.24 -7.00 -4.53
CA LEU A 96 8.25 -8.04 -4.35
C LEU A 96 9.63 -7.43 -4.61
N ASP A 97 10.46 -7.44 -3.57
CA ASP A 97 11.86 -7.04 -3.70
C ASP A 97 12.77 -8.25 -3.61
N ARG A 98 13.86 -8.22 -4.39
CA ARG A 98 14.96 -9.18 -4.34
C ARG A 98 16.22 -8.50 -3.85
N LEU A 99 16.98 -9.18 -2.99
CA LEU A 99 18.31 -8.73 -2.59
C LEU A 99 19.32 -9.02 -3.70
N GLU A 100 20.00 -7.98 -4.18
CA GLU A 100 21.05 -8.09 -5.19
C GLU A 100 22.43 -8.25 -4.53
N ALA A 101 23.44 -8.59 -5.34
CA ALA A 101 24.80 -8.87 -4.86
C ALA A 101 25.49 -7.69 -4.18
N ASP A 102 25.03 -6.46 -4.42
CA ASP A 102 25.50 -5.24 -3.76
C ASP A 102 24.81 -4.95 -2.42
N ASN A 103 24.07 -5.94 -1.88
CA ASN A 103 23.24 -5.83 -0.68
C ASN A 103 22.16 -4.76 -0.76
N LYS A 104 21.70 -4.42 -1.98
CA LYS A 104 20.57 -3.52 -2.17
C LYS A 104 19.32 -4.27 -2.58
N TRP A 105 18.19 -3.77 -2.10
CA TRP A 105 16.89 -4.26 -2.53
C TRP A 105 16.56 -3.71 -3.91
N LYS A 106 16.08 -4.59 -4.77
CA LYS A 106 15.54 -4.24 -6.08
C LYS A 106 14.12 -4.75 -6.20
N GLN A 107 13.17 -3.86 -6.49
CA GLN A 107 11.81 -4.25 -6.79
C GLN A 107 11.80 -5.00 -8.13
N VAL A 108 11.33 -6.24 -8.11
CA VAL A 108 11.25 -7.10 -9.29
C VAL A 108 9.83 -7.26 -9.80
N LYS A 109 8.82 -7.06 -8.94
CA LYS A 109 7.41 -7.17 -9.32
C LYS A 109 6.51 -6.40 -8.35
N LEU A 110 5.28 -6.12 -8.79
CA LEU A 110 4.21 -5.57 -7.95
C LEU A 110 2.89 -6.26 -8.30
N TYR A 111 1.95 -6.23 -7.34
CA TYR A 111 0.61 -6.82 -7.45
C TYR A 111 -0.38 -5.89 -6.78
N ASP A 112 -1.44 -5.52 -7.50
CA ASP A 112 -2.55 -4.74 -6.97
C ASP A 112 -3.74 -5.65 -6.70
N ILE A 113 -4.34 -5.49 -5.52
CA ILE A 113 -5.53 -6.21 -5.05
C ILE A 113 -6.53 -5.17 -4.57
N GLU A 114 -7.78 -5.33 -4.96
CA GLU A 114 -8.87 -4.41 -4.61
C GLU A 114 -10.01 -5.21 -3.97
N PHE A 115 -10.64 -4.59 -2.98
CA PHE A 115 -11.84 -5.11 -2.35
C PHE A 115 -12.87 -3.99 -2.27
N HIS A 116 -14.08 -4.28 -2.72
CA HIS A 116 -15.18 -3.32 -2.78
C HIS A 116 -16.31 -3.79 -1.89
N SER A 117 -16.93 -2.88 -1.13
CA SER A 117 -18.03 -3.19 -0.20
C SER A 117 -19.20 -3.94 -0.86
N GLU A 118 -19.42 -3.73 -2.15
CA GLU A 118 -20.44 -4.42 -2.97
C GLU A 118 -20.28 -5.95 -2.96
N ASP A 119 -19.04 -6.45 -2.83
CA ASP A 119 -18.73 -7.89 -2.78
C ASP A 119 -18.88 -8.48 -1.36
N TYR A 120 -19.13 -7.64 -0.35
CA TYR A 120 -19.14 -8.00 1.07
C TYR A 120 -20.47 -7.60 1.72
N PRO A 121 -21.56 -8.39 1.55
CA PRO A 121 -22.89 -8.05 2.05
C PRO A 121 -22.96 -7.92 3.58
N GLU A 122 -22.08 -8.63 4.30
CA GLU A 122 -21.96 -8.58 5.77
C GLU A 122 -21.00 -7.47 6.24
N GLY A 123 -20.43 -6.69 5.32
CA GLY A 123 -19.50 -5.60 5.57
C GLY A 123 -18.03 -5.96 5.30
N LEU A 124 -17.34 -5.08 4.56
CA LEU A 124 -15.91 -5.16 4.27
C LEU A 124 -15.10 -4.83 5.52
N THR A 125 -14.77 -5.84 6.32
CA THR A 125 -14.13 -5.66 7.64
C THR A 125 -12.80 -6.37 7.77
N GLU A 126 -12.66 -7.56 7.20
CA GLU A 126 -11.42 -8.35 7.28
C GLU A 126 -11.00 -8.98 5.93
N PRO A 127 -10.93 -8.21 4.82
CA PRO A 127 -10.52 -8.79 3.55
C PRO A 127 -9.07 -9.27 3.64
N GLY A 128 -8.81 -10.39 2.97
CA GLY A 128 -7.50 -11.03 2.89
C GLY A 128 -7.27 -11.65 1.53
N PHE A 129 -6.00 -11.93 1.23
CA PHE A 129 -5.58 -12.50 -0.03
C PHE A 129 -4.44 -13.48 0.17
N ASP A 130 -4.40 -14.50 -0.69
CA ASP A 130 -3.33 -15.49 -0.75
C ASP A 130 -3.01 -15.82 -2.19
N PHE A 131 -1.74 -15.77 -2.56
CA PHE A 131 -1.30 -16.20 -3.89
C PHE A 131 0.13 -16.75 -3.87
N VAL A 132 0.55 -17.31 -5.01
CA VAL A 132 1.89 -17.87 -5.20
C VAL A 132 2.54 -17.26 -6.42
N ILE A 133 3.76 -16.78 -6.25
CA ILE A 133 4.62 -16.27 -7.32
C ILE A 133 5.57 -17.39 -7.72
N SER A 134 5.47 -17.82 -8.97
CA SER A 134 6.26 -18.93 -9.53
C SER A 134 7.19 -18.54 -10.67
N ASP A 135 7.20 -17.27 -11.07
CA ASP A 135 8.01 -16.74 -12.18
C ASP A 135 9.30 -16.05 -11.70
N GLN A 136 9.72 -16.31 -10.46
CA GLN A 136 10.92 -15.77 -9.84
C GLN A 136 11.93 -16.89 -9.56
N PRO A 137 13.23 -16.66 -9.78
CA PRO A 137 14.25 -17.69 -9.55
C PRO A 137 14.40 -18.01 -8.06
N SER A 138 14.60 -19.30 -7.74
CA SER A 138 15.05 -19.73 -6.41
C SER A 138 16.55 -19.44 -6.20
N GLY A 139 17.02 -19.60 -4.97
CA GLY A 139 18.39 -19.29 -4.55
C GLY A 139 18.64 -17.82 -4.22
N TYR A 140 17.61 -16.98 -4.22
CA TYR A 140 17.69 -15.56 -3.88
C TYR A 140 16.90 -15.23 -2.62
N VAL A 141 17.33 -14.16 -1.96
CA VAL A 141 16.59 -13.58 -0.82
C VAL A 141 15.54 -12.62 -1.36
N TYR A 142 14.31 -12.81 -0.90
CA TYR A 142 13.18 -11.97 -1.23
C TYR A 142 12.55 -11.40 0.03
N ARG A 143 11.92 -10.24 -0.11
CA ARG A 143 11.00 -9.68 0.88
C ARG A 143 9.79 -9.08 0.18
N LEU A 144 8.75 -8.86 0.96
CA LEU A 144 7.58 -8.10 0.57
C LEU A 144 7.54 -6.76 1.29
N ARG A 145 7.12 -5.73 0.55
CA ARG A 145 6.57 -4.49 1.09
C ARG A 145 5.11 -4.41 0.69
N GLY A 146 4.26 -3.82 1.52
CA GLY A 146 2.86 -3.59 1.22
C GLY A 146 2.49 -2.12 1.32
N THR A 147 1.55 -1.67 0.51
CA THR A 147 0.75 -0.47 0.75
C THR A 147 -0.68 -0.96 0.92
N PHE A 148 -1.25 -0.81 2.11
CA PHE A 148 -2.62 -1.19 2.41
C PHE A 148 -3.38 0.09 2.73
N ALA A 149 -4.41 0.42 1.97
CA ALA A 149 -5.22 1.62 2.15
C ALA A 149 -6.70 1.24 2.23
N ALA A 150 -7.40 1.79 3.23
CA ALA A 150 -8.82 1.60 3.44
C ALA A 150 -9.54 2.95 3.35
N PHE A 151 -10.71 2.96 2.73
CA PHE A 151 -11.50 4.15 2.47
C PHE A 151 -12.87 4.02 3.11
N LYS A 152 -13.30 5.07 3.83
CA LYS A 152 -14.62 5.15 4.43
C LYS A 152 -15.12 6.58 4.44
N ASP A 153 -16.29 6.83 3.86
CA ASP A 153 -16.96 8.14 3.84
C ASP A 153 -16.03 9.28 3.34
N GLY A 154 -15.15 8.97 2.38
CA GLY A 154 -14.14 9.89 1.85
C GLY A 154 -12.89 10.09 2.72
N ALA A 155 -12.80 9.47 3.90
CA ALA A 155 -11.58 9.39 4.70
C ALA A 155 -10.72 8.18 4.28
N MET A 156 -9.41 8.29 4.45
CA MET A 156 -8.45 7.24 4.11
C MET A 156 -7.50 6.98 5.28
N GLU A 157 -7.31 5.70 5.62
CA GLU A 157 -6.28 5.23 6.54
C GLU A 157 -5.40 4.20 5.82
N ALA A 158 -4.11 4.14 6.18
CA ALA A 158 -3.19 3.25 5.49
C ALA A 158 -2.06 2.71 6.37
N PHE A 159 -1.58 1.52 6.01
CA PHE A 159 -0.41 0.86 6.56
C PHE A 159 0.56 0.48 5.45
N GLY A 160 1.84 0.34 5.80
CA GLY A 160 2.83 -0.22 4.88
C GLY A 160 3.76 -1.19 5.59
N PRO A 161 3.30 -2.44 5.78
CA PRO A 161 4.11 -3.50 6.35
C PRO A 161 5.30 -3.83 5.45
N VAL A 162 6.44 -4.15 6.07
CA VAL A 162 7.63 -4.67 5.39
C VAL A 162 8.06 -5.94 6.11
N THR A 163 8.10 -7.05 5.38
CA THR A 163 8.58 -8.33 5.89
C THR A 163 10.11 -8.35 5.96
N GLU A 164 10.65 -9.23 6.80
CA GLU A 164 12.05 -9.59 6.74
C GLU A 164 12.34 -10.41 5.49
N GLY A 165 13.59 -10.33 5.02
CA GLY A 165 14.05 -11.08 3.86
C GLY A 165 14.22 -12.56 4.17
N ILE A 166 13.67 -13.44 3.32
CA ILE A 166 13.88 -14.90 3.42
C ILE A 166 14.49 -15.45 2.15
N LEU A 167 15.29 -16.51 2.30
CA LEU A 167 15.85 -17.25 1.18
C LEU A 167 14.78 -18.18 0.59
N ILE A 168 14.53 -18.06 -0.71
CA ILE A 168 13.58 -18.90 -1.45
C ILE A 168 14.34 -20.06 -2.10
N GLU A 169 14.22 -21.26 -1.52
CA GLU A 169 14.90 -22.50 -1.92
C GLU A 169 13.91 -23.59 -2.29
#